data_AF-A0A966L8L0-F1
#
_entry.id   AF-A0A966L8L0-F1
#
_cell.length_a   1.000
_cell.length_b   1.000
_cell.length_c   1.000
_cell.angle_alpha   90.00
_cell.angle_beta   90.00
_cell.angle_gamma   90.00
#
_symmetry.space_group_name_H-M   'P 1'
#
loop_
_entity.id
_entity.type
_entity.pdbx_description
1 polymer ?
#
loop_
_entity_poly.entity_id
_entity_poly.type
_entity_poly.pdbx_seq_one_letter_code
_entity_poly.pdbx_strand_id
1 'polypeptide(L)'
;MELFSVQVVLFIKDKFTGKYTDLASQLQDQFENTPPTQLPIPPEAPDEIPRLIFHFKDFNLEISNIKIQIILKPQKVRDEEIINTEKLPEIISKILDTPIVKTKFEIIRIGFISKFFTIKAHSALTNLLNPSLIQNDKFEEIEVKINKIKTIENYSCNNIEHVFQGEKKKNNVVTPGLVLVKDLNTAQSNTVSIQPIEINKLITKFLLESAESKLLKII
;
A
#
# COMPACT_ATOMS: atom_id res chain seq x y z
N MET A 1 -5.63 11.02 -14.35
CA MET A 1 -4.55 10.23 -13.73
C MET A 1 -5.11 8.89 -13.27
N GLU A 2 -4.33 7.82 -13.34
CA GLU A 2 -4.76 6.45 -13.07
C GLU A 2 -4.12 5.91 -11.78
N LEU A 3 -4.93 5.50 -10.81
CA LEU A 3 -4.48 4.66 -9.69
C LEU A 3 -4.21 3.26 -10.22
N PHE A 4 -3.00 2.72 -10.03
CA PHE A 4 -2.65 1.39 -10.55
C PHE A 4 -2.22 0.39 -9.47
N SER A 5 -1.92 0.84 -8.25
CA SER A 5 -1.64 -0.05 -7.13
C SER A 5 -1.97 0.61 -5.80
N VAL A 6 -2.56 -0.18 -4.89
CA VAL A 6 -2.68 0.14 -3.47
C VAL A 6 -2.09 -1.02 -2.68
N GLN A 7 -1.31 -0.70 -1.66
CA GLN A 7 -0.73 -1.66 -0.74
C GLN A 7 -1.03 -1.22 0.69
N VAL A 8 -1.50 -2.16 1.50
CA VAL A 8 -1.65 -2.00 2.94
C VAL A 8 -0.72 -2.97 3.64
N VAL A 9 -0.05 -2.51 4.68
CA VAL A 9 0.81 -3.34 5.53
C VAL A 9 0.39 -3.15 6.97
N LEU A 10 0.00 -4.22 7.63
CA LEU A 10 -0.30 -4.26 9.06
C LEU A 10 0.89 -4.89 9.76
N PHE A 11 1.59 -4.11 10.59
CA PHE A 11 2.76 -4.56 11.34
C PHE A 11 2.32 -5.11 12.69
N ILE A 12 2.82 -6.32 12.98
CA ILE A 12 2.51 -7.08 14.18
C ILE A 12 3.62 -6.83 15.20
N LYS A 13 3.24 -6.59 16.45
CA LYS A 13 4.18 -6.31 17.55
C LYS A 13 5.13 -7.48 17.82
N ASP A 14 4.53 -8.65 18.04
CA ASP A 14 5.25 -9.88 18.33
C ASP A 14 5.22 -10.78 17.10
N LYS A 15 6.35 -11.44 16.83
CA LYS A 15 6.43 -12.39 15.73
C LYS A 15 5.40 -13.50 15.90
N PHE A 16 4.72 -13.86 14.81
CA PHE A 16 3.81 -14.99 14.80
C PHE A 16 4.56 -16.30 15.05
N THR A 17 4.09 -17.07 16.02
CA THR A 17 4.67 -18.37 16.42
C THR A 17 3.70 -19.54 16.23
N GLY A 18 2.53 -19.30 15.64
CA GLY A 18 1.55 -20.34 15.37
C GLY A 18 1.85 -21.15 14.10
N LYS A 19 1.01 -22.14 13.82
CA LYS A 19 1.12 -22.95 12.60
C LYS A 19 0.49 -22.21 11.42
N TYR A 20 1.28 -22.03 10.36
CA TYR A 20 0.79 -21.42 9.12
C TYR A 20 -0.29 -22.24 8.41
N THR A 21 -0.31 -23.56 8.61
CA THR A 21 -1.37 -24.44 8.09
C THR A 21 -2.74 -24.12 8.69
N ASP A 22 -2.78 -23.79 9.98
CA ASP A 22 -4.02 -23.52 10.69
C ASP A 22 -4.54 -22.12 10.28
N LEU A 23 -3.62 -21.15 10.18
CA LEU A 23 -3.93 -19.81 9.69
C LEU A 23 -4.42 -19.86 8.22
N ALA A 24 -3.75 -20.68 7.40
CA ALA A 24 -4.12 -20.90 6.01
C ALA A 24 -5.55 -21.44 5.89
N SER A 25 -5.88 -22.51 6.62
CA SER A 25 -7.22 -23.10 6.61
C SER A 25 -8.30 -22.08 7.00
N GLN A 26 -8.08 -21.31 8.07
CA GLN A 26 -9.07 -20.33 8.53
C GLN A 26 -9.26 -19.19 7.51
N LEU A 27 -8.19 -18.74 6.86
CA LEU A 27 -8.28 -17.73 5.80
C LEU A 27 -8.98 -18.28 4.55
N GLN A 28 -8.78 -19.56 4.22
CA GLN A 28 -9.52 -20.21 3.12
C GLN A 28 -11.03 -20.20 3.37
N ASP A 29 -11.44 -20.52 4.60
CA ASP A 29 -12.85 -20.51 5.00
C ASP A 29 -13.47 -19.11 4.86
N GLN A 30 -12.69 -18.04 5.09
CA GLN A 30 -13.13 -16.65 4.95
C GLN A 30 -13.20 -16.16 3.48
N PHE A 31 -12.42 -16.77 2.57
CA PHE A 31 -12.23 -16.27 1.19
C PHE A 31 -12.46 -17.35 0.12
N GLU A 32 -13.65 -17.95 0.14
CA GLU A 32 -14.17 -18.85 -0.92
C GLU A 32 -13.21 -20.00 -1.30
N ASN A 33 -12.45 -20.53 -0.34
CA ASN A 33 -11.53 -21.67 -0.53
C ASN A 33 -10.38 -21.42 -1.51
N THR A 34 -9.92 -20.17 -1.67
CA THR A 34 -8.73 -19.88 -2.50
C THR A 34 -7.49 -20.56 -1.90
N PRO A 35 -6.78 -21.44 -2.63
CA PRO A 35 -5.63 -22.16 -2.07
C PRO A 35 -4.44 -21.22 -1.81
N PRO A 36 -3.80 -21.31 -0.63
CA PRO A 36 -2.56 -20.59 -0.38
C PRO A 36 -1.37 -21.29 -1.01
N THR A 37 -0.33 -20.50 -1.27
CA THR A 37 1.04 -20.96 -1.43
C THR A 37 1.76 -20.77 -0.10
N GLN A 38 2.10 -21.87 0.57
CA GLN A 38 2.99 -21.84 1.72
C GLN A 38 4.43 -22.01 1.23
N LEU A 39 5.29 -21.05 1.56
CA LEU A 39 6.70 -21.10 1.14
C LEU A 39 7.51 -21.97 2.11
N PRO A 40 8.32 -22.93 1.62
CA PRO A 40 9.20 -23.74 2.46
C PRO A 40 10.41 -22.89 2.89
N ILE A 41 10.19 -22.03 3.87
CA ILE A 41 11.21 -21.08 4.34
C ILE A 41 11.90 -21.65 5.58
N PRO A 42 13.24 -21.65 5.62
CA PRO A 42 13.95 -22.20 6.76
C PRO A 42 13.83 -21.29 8.00
N PRO A 43 14.01 -21.84 9.22
CA PRO A 43 13.79 -21.11 10.48
C PRO A 43 14.65 -19.86 10.64
N GLU A 44 15.86 -19.84 10.08
CA GLU A 44 16.82 -18.75 10.15
C GLU A 44 16.54 -17.61 9.16
N ALA A 45 15.61 -17.79 8.22
CA ALA A 45 15.31 -16.78 7.24
C ALA A 45 14.65 -15.55 7.90
N PRO A 46 14.93 -14.33 7.42
CA PRO A 46 14.36 -13.10 7.97
C PRO A 46 12.84 -13.17 8.17
N ASP A 47 12.40 -12.60 9.30
CA ASP A 47 11.00 -12.58 9.73
C ASP A 47 10.07 -11.83 8.76
N GLU A 48 10.64 -10.96 7.93
CA GLU A 48 9.93 -10.20 6.91
C GLU A 48 9.54 -11.01 5.67
N ILE A 49 10.18 -12.15 5.43
CA ILE A 49 9.92 -12.92 4.21
C ILE A 49 8.55 -13.59 4.35
N PRO A 50 7.64 -13.43 3.37
CA PRO A 50 6.32 -14.05 3.40
C PRO A 50 6.43 -15.56 3.62
N ARG A 51 5.65 -16.09 4.55
CA ARG A 51 5.51 -17.53 4.80
C ARG A 51 4.26 -18.10 4.13
N LEU A 52 3.25 -17.26 3.96
CA LEU A 52 1.97 -17.59 3.34
C LEU A 52 1.59 -16.54 2.31
N ILE A 53 1.21 -16.97 1.11
CA ILE A 53 0.79 -16.10 0.02
C ILE A 53 -0.53 -16.61 -0.55
N PHE A 54 -1.52 -15.72 -0.70
CA PHE A 54 -2.74 -15.98 -1.44
C PHE A 54 -2.83 -15.05 -2.64
N HIS A 55 -3.28 -15.62 -3.75
CA HIS A 55 -3.56 -14.92 -4.99
C HIS A 55 -5.07 -14.95 -5.24
N PHE A 56 -5.76 -13.89 -4.80
CA PHE A 56 -7.16 -13.70 -5.11
C PHE A 56 -7.30 -12.96 -6.44
N LYS A 57 -8.52 -12.96 -6.98
CA LYS A 57 -8.83 -12.27 -8.24
C LYS A 57 -8.46 -10.78 -8.19
N ASP A 58 -8.79 -10.12 -7.08
CA ASP A 58 -8.72 -8.66 -6.96
C ASP A 58 -7.51 -8.17 -6.12
N PHE A 59 -6.89 -9.06 -5.33
CA PHE A 59 -5.78 -8.71 -4.45
C PHE A 59 -4.87 -9.89 -4.16
N ASN A 60 -3.64 -9.60 -3.74
CA ASN A 60 -2.76 -10.58 -3.10
C ASN A 60 -2.72 -10.33 -1.59
N LEU A 61 -2.62 -11.41 -0.83
CA LEU A 61 -2.38 -11.39 0.60
C LEU A 61 -1.07 -12.11 0.89
N GLU A 62 -0.15 -11.43 1.55
CA GLU A 62 1.14 -11.98 1.97
C GLU A 62 1.24 -11.88 3.50
N ILE A 63 1.56 -12.98 4.17
CA ILE A 63 1.72 -13.02 5.62
C ILE A 63 3.11 -13.54 5.95
N SER A 64 3.84 -12.76 6.73
CA SER A 64 5.16 -13.09 7.26
C SER A 64 5.09 -13.29 8.78
N ASN A 65 6.23 -13.36 9.46
CA ASN A 65 6.22 -13.45 10.92
C ASN A 65 5.80 -12.13 11.57
N ILE A 66 6.06 -10.97 10.93
CA ILE A 66 5.90 -9.65 11.57
C ILE A 66 4.94 -8.70 10.85
N LYS A 67 4.41 -9.09 9.69
CA LYS A 67 3.47 -8.25 8.93
C LYS A 67 2.50 -9.07 8.10
N ILE A 68 1.29 -8.51 7.96
CA ILE A 68 0.31 -8.85 6.93
C ILE A 68 0.39 -7.77 5.85
N GLN A 69 0.49 -8.15 4.59
CA GLN A 69 0.53 -7.25 3.45
C GLN A 69 -0.58 -7.59 2.47
N ILE A 70 -1.37 -6.59 2.10
CA ILE A 70 -2.47 -6.68 1.15
C ILE A 70 -2.08 -5.82 -0.05
N ILE A 71 -2.05 -6.40 -1.25
CA ILE A 71 -1.68 -5.72 -2.48
C ILE A 71 -2.88 -5.77 -3.43
N LEU A 72 -3.55 -4.64 -3.57
CA LEU A 72 -4.58 -4.42 -4.58
C LEU A 72 -3.88 -3.99 -5.87
N LYS A 73 -4.14 -4.75 -6.94
CA LYS A 73 -3.71 -4.39 -8.29
C LYS A 73 -4.93 -4.07 -9.13
N PRO A 74 -5.31 -2.78 -9.19
CA PRO A 74 -5.55 -2.05 -10.42
C PRO A 74 -6.07 -2.72 -11.70
N GLN A 75 -6.82 -3.83 -11.76
CA GLN A 75 -7.29 -4.36 -13.04
C GLN A 75 -8.32 -3.40 -13.64
N LYS A 76 -7.93 -2.73 -14.73
CA LYS A 76 -8.85 -1.97 -15.59
C LYS A 76 -9.91 -2.92 -16.14
N VAL A 77 -11.08 -2.95 -15.51
CA VAL A 77 -12.31 -3.28 -16.21
C VAL A 77 -12.66 -2.02 -17.02
N ARG A 78 -12.62 -2.16 -18.35
CA ARG A 78 -13.09 -1.21 -19.38
C ARG A 78 -13.47 0.20 -18.88
N ASP A 79 -12.59 1.14 -19.18
CA ASP A 79 -12.77 2.59 -19.27
C ASP A 79 -13.37 3.43 -18.13
N GLU A 80 -14.07 2.93 -17.10
CA GLU A 80 -14.61 3.84 -16.05
C GLU A 80 -14.57 3.35 -14.60
N GLU A 81 -14.14 2.12 -14.30
CA GLU A 81 -14.08 1.66 -12.90
C GLU A 81 -12.62 1.61 -12.40
N ILE A 82 -12.20 2.70 -11.74
CA ILE A 82 -11.10 2.64 -10.78
C ILE A 82 -11.47 1.54 -9.79
N ILE A 83 -10.62 0.51 -9.64
CA ILE A 83 -10.87 -0.58 -8.70
C ILE A 83 -11.46 -0.04 -7.43
N ASN A 84 -12.60 -0.63 -7.06
CA ASN A 84 -13.41 -0.14 -5.98
C ASN A 84 -12.66 -0.32 -4.65
N THR A 85 -11.85 0.68 -4.30
CA THR A 85 -11.13 0.72 -3.02
C THR A 85 -12.08 0.66 -1.83
N GLU A 86 -13.39 0.83 -2.04
CA GLU A 86 -14.46 0.55 -1.08
C GLU A 86 -14.44 -0.89 -0.55
N LYS A 87 -13.91 -1.86 -1.31
CA LYS A 87 -13.77 -3.25 -0.84
C LYS A 87 -12.60 -3.45 0.14
N LEU A 88 -11.63 -2.53 0.17
CA LEU A 88 -10.43 -2.71 0.98
C LEU A 88 -10.75 -2.81 2.49
N PRO A 89 -11.60 -1.95 3.07
CA PRO A 89 -12.06 -2.13 4.46
C PRO A 89 -12.74 -3.49 4.72
N GLU A 90 -13.53 -4.01 3.78
CA GLU A 90 -14.18 -5.32 3.92
C GLU A 90 -13.14 -6.46 3.94
N ILE A 91 -12.17 -6.42 3.00
CA ILE A 91 -11.07 -7.40 2.93
C ILE A 91 -10.28 -7.40 4.23
N ILE A 92 -9.92 -6.20 4.73
CA ILE A 92 -9.19 -6.05 5.99
C ILE A 92 -10.01 -6.60 7.15
N SER A 93 -11.31 -6.31 7.21
CA SER A 93 -12.20 -6.81 8.27
C SER A 93 -12.23 -8.34 8.29
N LYS A 94 -12.42 -8.98 7.14
CA LYS A 94 -12.39 -10.45 7.01
C LYS A 94 -11.07 -11.07 7.52
N ILE A 95 -9.94 -10.44 7.18
CA ILE A 95 -8.63 -10.87 7.68
C ILE A 95 -8.54 -10.72 9.20
N LEU A 96 -8.94 -9.56 9.74
CA LEU A 96 -8.88 -9.27 11.18
C LEU A 96 -9.85 -10.13 12.01
N ASP A 97 -10.98 -10.54 11.43
CA ASP A 97 -11.97 -11.42 12.07
C ASP A 97 -11.56 -12.90 12.06
N THR A 98 -10.49 -13.26 11.33
CA THR A 98 -9.93 -14.60 11.36
C THR A 98 -9.49 -14.95 12.78
N PRO A 99 -9.92 -16.08 13.39
CA PRO A 99 -9.69 -16.37 14.80
C PRO A 99 -8.22 -16.30 15.24
N ILE A 100 -7.30 -16.85 14.43
CA ILE A 100 -5.86 -16.75 14.70
C ILE A 100 -5.38 -15.30 14.64
N VAL A 101 -5.79 -14.52 13.64
CA VAL A 101 -5.39 -13.11 13.53
C VAL A 101 -5.90 -12.34 14.75
N LYS A 102 -7.19 -12.48 15.08
CA LYS A 102 -7.83 -11.81 16.21
C LYS A 102 -7.18 -12.10 17.56
N THR A 103 -6.66 -13.32 17.75
CA THR A 103 -6.12 -13.77 19.05
C THR A 103 -4.62 -13.71 19.17
N LYS A 104 -3.89 -13.73 18.05
CA LYS A 104 -2.42 -13.83 18.03
C LYS A 104 -1.74 -12.57 17.50
N PHE A 105 -2.46 -11.69 16.79
CA PHE A 105 -1.84 -10.55 16.11
C PHE A 105 -2.19 -9.26 16.84
N GLU A 106 -1.19 -8.61 17.44
CA GLU A 106 -1.30 -7.27 17.98
C GLU A 106 -0.77 -6.27 16.94
N ILE A 107 -1.66 -5.52 16.28
CA ILE A 107 -1.27 -4.58 15.22
C ILE A 107 -0.84 -3.26 15.86
N ILE A 108 0.39 -2.83 15.62
CA ILE A 108 0.98 -1.61 16.23
C ILE A 108 1.29 -0.51 15.22
N ARG A 109 1.31 -0.84 13.93
CA ARG A 109 1.57 0.12 12.86
C ARG A 109 0.86 -0.28 11.59
N ILE A 110 0.43 0.73 10.83
CA ILE A 110 -0.18 0.58 9.51
C ILE A 110 0.67 1.35 8.51
N GLY A 111 1.07 0.69 7.44
CA GLY A 111 1.59 1.31 6.22
C GLY A 111 0.54 1.26 5.13
N PHE A 112 0.43 2.35 4.37
CA PHE A 112 -0.47 2.47 3.24
C PHE A 112 0.26 3.17 2.10
N ILE A 113 0.39 2.46 0.98
CA ILE A 113 1.06 2.97 -0.21
C ILE A 113 0.05 2.98 -1.35
N SER A 114 -0.12 4.12 -2.01
CA SER A 114 -0.86 4.20 -3.26
C SER A 114 0.02 4.76 -4.38
N LYS A 115 -0.12 4.19 -5.58
CA LYS A 115 0.68 4.54 -6.74
C LYS A 115 -0.23 4.96 -7.88
N PHE A 116 0.08 6.12 -8.43
CA PHE A 116 -0.66 6.73 -9.53
C PHE A 116 0.25 7.00 -10.71
N PHE A 117 -0.31 6.96 -11.92
CA PHE A 117 0.38 7.24 -13.17
C PHE A 117 -0.38 8.29 -13.98
N THR A 118 0.35 9.25 -14.54
CA THR A 118 -0.17 10.27 -15.47
C THR A 118 0.73 10.37 -16.69
N ILE A 119 0.14 10.63 -17.87
CA ILE A 119 0.86 10.78 -19.14
C ILE A 119 1.45 12.19 -19.35
N LYS A 120 1.53 13.00 -18.28
CA LYS A 120 2.13 14.34 -18.37
C LYS A 120 3.63 14.25 -18.64
N ALA A 121 4.16 15.23 -19.36
CA ALA A 121 5.58 15.36 -19.64
C ALA A 121 6.39 15.67 -18.38
N HIS A 122 7.68 15.31 -18.38
CA HIS A 122 8.61 15.60 -17.28
C HIS A 122 8.74 17.11 -16.99
N SER A 123 8.54 17.96 -18.01
CA SER A 123 8.51 19.42 -17.86
C SER A 123 7.37 19.92 -16.97
N ALA A 124 6.38 19.09 -16.64
CA ALA A 124 5.41 19.45 -15.61
C ALA A 124 6.08 19.60 -14.22
N LEU A 125 7.18 18.89 -13.97
CA LEU A 125 7.92 19.00 -12.70
C LEU A 125 8.84 20.22 -12.65
N THR A 126 9.32 20.73 -13.78
CA THR A 126 10.15 21.96 -13.77
C THR A 126 9.36 23.16 -13.25
N ASN A 127 8.03 23.17 -13.39
CA ASN A 127 7.17 24.20 -12.83
C ASN A 127 7.17 24.23 -11.29
N LEU A 128 7.65 23.17 -10.64
CA LEU A 128 7.80 23.09 -9.18
C LEU A 128 9.14 23.63 -8.70
N LEU A 129 10.11 23.77 -9.60
CA LEU A 129 11.46 24.23 -9.28
C LEU A 129 11.51 25.76 -9.31
N ASN A 130 12.40 26.34 -8.50
CA ASN A 130 12.62 27.79 -8.52
C ASN A 130 13.15 28.19 -9.90
N PRO A 131 12.52 29.12 -10.64
CA PRO A 131 12.94 29.53 -11.97
C PRO A 131 14.41 29.96 -12.06
N SER A 132 15.00 30.49 -10.98
CA SER A 132 16.41 30.86 -10.95
C SER A 132 17.39 29.68 -11.02
N LEU A 133 16.93 28.45 -10.75
CA LEU A 133 17.71 27.22 -10.80
C LEU A 133 17.67 26.53 -12.18
N ILE A 134 16.88 27.04 -13.13
CA ILE A 134 16.51 26.32 -14.37
C ILE A 134 17.04 27.04 -15.62
N GLN A 135 17.50 28.29 -15.51
CA GLN A 135 17.64 29.19 -16.66
C GLN A 135 18.58 28.68 -17.77
N ASN A 136 19.54 27.80 -17.48
CA ASN A 136 20.48 27.27 -18.47
C ASN A 136 20.69 25.74 -18.43
N ASP A 137 20.08 25.04 -17.47
CA ASP A 137 20.34 23.62 -17.26
C ASP A 137 19.24 22.75 -17.90
N LYS A 138 19.65 21.76 -18.69
CA LYS A 138 18.78 20.69 -19.17
C LYS A 138 18.84 19.52 -18.19
N PHE A 139 17.78 19.34 -17.42
CA PHE A 139 17.67 18.21 -16.50
C PHE A 139 17.28 16.94 -17.26
N GLU A 140 18.09 15.89 -17.14
CA GLU A 140 17.75 14.56 -17.66
C GLU A 140 16.69 13.88 -16.79
N GLU A 141 16.77 14.07 -15.46
CA GLU A 141 15.85 13.50 -14.49
C GLU A 141 15.43 14.55 -13.44
N ILE A 142 14.16 14.49 -13.03
CA ILE A 142 13.62 15.31 -11.94
C ILE A 142 12.74 14.44 -11.06
N GLU A 143 13.06 14.43 -9.77
CA GLU A 143 12.27 13.84 -8.71
C GLU A 143 11.87 14.91 -7.69
N VAL A 144 10.63 14.86 -7.22
CA VAL A 144 10.15 15.69 -6.11
C VAL A 144 9.64 14.79 -5.00
N LYS A 145 10.24 14.91 -3.82
CA LYS A 145 9.83 14.18 -2.62
C LYS A 145 9.50 15.15 -1.49
N ILE A 146 8.29 15.04 -0.97
CA ILE A 146 7.80 15.81 0.17
C ILE A 146 7.54 14.83 1.31
N ASN A 147 8.16 15.05 2.46
CA ASN A 147 7.89 14.30 3.68
C ASN A 147 7.31 15.25 4.73
N LYS A 148 6.14 14.92 5.27
CA LYS A 148 5.50 15.69 6.33
C LYS A 148 4.90 14.75 7.36
N ILE A 149 4.91 15.19 8.62
CA ILE A 149 4.14 14.55 9.68
C ILE A 149 2.72 15.14 9.66
N LYS A 150 1.70 14.28 9.72
CA LYS A 150 0.29 14.68 9.79
C LYS A 150 -0.44 13.81 10.81
N THR A 151 -1.34 14.41 11.57
CA THR A 151 -2.23 13.65 12.46
C THR A 151 -3.47 13.19 11.70
N ILE A 152 -3.77 11.89 11.72
CA ILE A 152 -4.94 11.27 11.07
C ILE A 152 -5.60 10.34 12.08
N GLU A 153 -6.90 10.54 12.38
CA GLU A 153 -7.65 9.77 13.40
C GLU A 153 -6.91 9.67 14.75
N ASN A 154 -6.25 10.75 15.19
CA ASN A 154 -5.42 10.83 16.41
C ASN A 154 -4.08 10.09 16.35
N TYR A 155 -3.72 9.48 15.23
CA TYR A 155 -2.41 8.88 15.02
C TYR A 155 -1.48 9.87 14.32
N SER A 156 -0.26 10.03 14.85
CA SER A 156 0.82 10.70 14.11
C SER A 156 1.22 9.82 12.94
N CYS A 157 1.22 10.37 11.72
CA CYS A 157 1.52 9.66 10.50
C CYS A 157 2.61 10.37 9.71
N ASN A 158 3.59 9.61 9.21
CA ASN A 158 4.47 10.07 8.15
C ASN A 158 3.68 10.03 6.84
N ASN A 159 3.64 11.16 6.14
CA ASN A 159 2.97 11.33 4.85
C ASN A 159 4.02 11.76 3.83
N ILE A 160 4.44 10.79 3.01
CA ILE A 160 5.43 10.98 1.97
C ILE A 160 4.71 11.03 0.63
N GLU A 161 4.98 12.08 -0.14
CA GLU A 161 4.55 12.23 -1.52
C GLU A 161 5.79 12.27 -2.39
N HIS A 162 5.89 11.39 -3.37
CA HIS A 162 7.07 11.24 -4.21
C HIS A 162 6.64 11.15 -5.66
N VAL A 163 7.03 12.14 -6.47
CA VAL A 163 6.78 12.17 -7.91
C VAL A 163 8.08 12.06 -8.65
N PHE A 164 8.15 11.15 -9.60
CA PHE A 164 9.32 10.91 -10.43
C PHE A 164 8.91 10.48 -11.84
N GLN A 165 9.86 10.51 -12.77
CA GLN A 165 9.64 10.06 -14.13
C GLN A 165 9.50 8.54 -14.18
N GLY A 166 8.60 8.03 -15.00
CA GLY A 166 8.43 6.60 -15.16
C GLY A 166 7.71 6.25 -16.45
N GLU A 167 7.54 4.95 -16.65
CA GLU A 167 6.99 4.42 -17.89
C GLU A 167 5.89 3.40 -17.60
N LYS A 168 4.85 3.41 -18.43
CA LYS A 168 3.81 2.39 -18.42
C LYS A 168 3.94 1.54 -19.67
N LYS A 169 4.13 0.23 -19.48
CA LYS A 169 4.11 -0.75 -20.59
C LYS A 169 2.73 -1.39 -20.69
N LYS A 170 2.06 -1.25 -21.85
CA LYS A 170 0.80 -1.95 -22.17
C LYS A 170 0.88 -2.50 -23.58
N ASN A 171 0.66 -3.81 -23.75
CA ASN A 171 0.70 -4.48 -25.07
C ASN A 171 1.96 -4.14 -25.89
N ASN A 172 3.14 -4.18 -25.25
CA ASN A 172 4.43 -3.78 -25.82
C ASN A 172 4.60 -2.30 -26.19
N VAL A 173 3.58 -1.46 -26.00
CA VAL A 173 3.71 -0.01 -26.09
C VAL A 173 4.23 0.52 -24.76
N VAL A 174 5.33 1.27 -24.81
CA VAL A 174 5.90 1.99 -23.68
C VAL A 174 5.41 3.44 -23.76
N THR A 175 4.75 3.91 -22.71
CA THR A 175 4.27 5.28 -22.59
C THR A 175 5.01 5.98 -21.46
N PRO A 176 5.83 7.00 -21.73
CA PRO A 176 6.48 7.79 -20.68
C PRO A 176 5.44 8.63 -19.94
N GLY A 177 5.74 8.96 -18.69
CA GLY A 177 4.87 9.78 -17.85
C GLY A 177 5.47 10.05 -16.49
N LEU A 178 4.62 10.41 -15.54
CA LEU A 178 4.99 10.63 -14.15
C LEU A 178 4.31 9.60 -13.26
N VAL A 179 5.07 9.11 -12.28
CA VAL A 179 4.59 8.24 -11.21
C VAL A 179 4.50 9.05 -9.94
N LEU A 180 3.34 9.08 -9.31
CA LEU A 180 3.18 9.56 -7.93
C LEU A 180 3.07 8.36 -7.01
N VAL A 181 3.91 8.32 -5.98
CA VAL A 181 3.80 7.43 -4.83
C VAL A 181 3.36 8.26 -3.63
N LYS A 182 2.28 7.80 -3.00
CA LYS A 182 1.83 8.26 -1.69
C LYS A 182 2.11 7.17 -0.68
N ASP A 183 2.83 7.51 0.36
CA ASP A 183 3.21 6.59 1.41
C ASP A 183 2.84 7.18 2.77
N LEU A 184 1.75 6.65 3.32
CA LEU A 184 1.14 7.03 4.59
C LEU A 184 1.43 5.93 5.62
N ASN A 185 2.21 6.26 6.64
CA ASN A 185 2.55 5.32 7.69
C ASN A 185 2.17 5.90 9.04
N THR A 186 1.45 5.15 9.87
CA THR A 186 1.40 5.52 11.29
C THR A 186 2.82 5.47 11.87
N ALA A 187 3.15 6.44 12.70
CA ALA A 187 4.37 6.43 13.48
C ALA A 187 4.34 5.21 14.41
N GLN A 188 5.53 4.70 14.74
CA GLN A 188 5.64 3.59 15.66
C GLN A 188 5.15 4.02 17.04
N SER A 189 3.97 3.53 17.44
CA SER A 189 3.48 3.65 18.82
C SER A 189 3.92 2.39 19.55
N ASN A 190 4.95 2.49 20.39
CA ASN A 190 5.48 1.33 21.11
C ASN A 190 4.54 0.78 22.20
N THR A 191 3.37 1.40 22.41
CA THR A 191 2.57 1.18 23.62
C THR A 191 1.10 0.86 23.39
N VAL A 192 0.54 1.03 22.19
CA VAL A 192 -0.90 0.85 21.98
C VAL A 192 -1.18 0.05 20.71
N SER A 193 -1.87 -1.08 20.88
CA SER A 193 -2.45 -1.88 19.81
C SER A 193 -3.60 -1.12 19.14
N ILE A 194 -3.54 -1.01 17.82
CA ILE A 194 -4.57 -0.36 17.00
C ILE A 194 -5.73 -1.35 16.84
N GLN A 195 -6.91 -0.99 17.34
CA GLN A 195 -8.06 -1.88 17.32
C GLN A 195 -8.62 -2.05 15.90
N PRO A 196 -9.24 -3.20 15.55
CA PRO A 196 -9.77 -3.44 14.21
C PRO A 196 -10.69 -2.34 13.66
N ILE A 197 -11.54 -1.76 14.53
CA ILE A 197 -12.41 -0.64 14.16
C ILE A 197 -11.62 0.62 13.79
N GLU A 198 -10.49 0.87 14.44
CA GLU A 198 -9.59 1.99 14.16
C GLU A 198 -8.78 1.75 12.89
N ILE A 199 -8.33 0.51 12.67
CA ILE A 199 -7.64 0.10 11.43
C ILE A 199 -8.52 0.46 10.22
N ASN A 200 -9.80 0.06 10.21
CA ASN A 200 -10.71 0.37 9.10
C ASN A 200 -10.94 1.88 8.90
N LYS A 201 -11.05 2.65 9.99
CA LYS A 201 -11.17 4.12 9.92
C LYS A 201 -9.92 4.74 9.30
N LEU A 202 -8.74 4.34 9.77
CA LEU A 202 -7.45 4.82 9.27
C LEU A 202 -7.28 4.52 7.79
N ILE A 203 -7.59 3.31 7.34
CA ILE A 203 -7.47 2.91 5.94
C ILE A 203 -8.41 3.74 5.04
N THR A 204 -9.66 3.92 5.48
CA THR A 204 -10.61 4.79 4.77
C THR A 204 -10.08 6.22 4.66
N LYS A 205 -9.50 6.77 5.74
CA LYS A 205 -8.90 8.10 5.70
C LYS A 205 -7.65 8.16 4.81
N PHE A 206 -6.79 7.14 4.83
CA PHE A 206 -5.61 7.08 3.97
C PHE A 206 -5.98 7.03 2.48
N LEU A 207 -7.07 6.35 2.13
CA LEU A 207 -7.61 6.36 0.77
C LEU A 207 -8.02 7.77 0.33
N LEU A 208 -8.80 8.47 1.16
CA LEU A 208 -9.24 9.85 0.89
C LEU A 208 -8.04 10.81 0.77
N GLU A 209 -7.11 10.75 1.71
CA GLU A 209 -5.90 11.57 1.73
C GLU A 209 -4.99 11.35 0.51
N SER A 210 -4.96 10.11 0.00
CA SER A 210 -4.22 9.77 -1.21
C SER A 210 -4.83 10.43 -2.45
N ALA A 211 -6.17 10.52 -2.51
CA ALA A 211 -6.89 11.17 -3.61
C ALA A 211 -6.76 12.72 -3.58
N GLU A 212 -6.60 13.33 -2.41
CA GLU A 212 -6.55 14.79 -2.24
C GLU A 212 -5.16 15.44 -2.39
N SER A 213 -4.17 14.67 -2.81
CA SER A 213 -2.79 15.12 -2.96
C SER A 213 -2.63 16.50 -3.61
N LYS A 214 -1.74 17.33 -3.05
CA LYS A 214 -1.38 18.61 -3.65
C LYS A 214 -0.59 18.43 -4.93
N LEU A 215 0.33 17.47 -4.98
CA LEU A 215 1.10 17.17 -6.18
C LEU A 215 0.19 16.69 -7.31
N LEU A 216 -0.95 16.05 -7.01
CA LEU A 216 -1.96 15.67 -8.01
C LEU A 216 -2.64 16.84 -8.71
N LYS A 217 -2.69 18.00 -8.08
CA LYS A 217 -3.26 19.19 -8.71
C LYS A 217 -2.29 19.85 -9.68
N ILE A 218 -1.00 19.49 -9.59
CA ILE A 218 0.09 20.06 -10.38
C ILE A 218 0.41 19.12 -11.56
N ILE A 219 0.43 17.81 -11.32
CA ILE A 219 0.57 16.75 -12.34
C ILE A 219 -0.77 16.26 -12.90
#